data_AF-A0A3B0Z4P7-F1
#
_entry.id   AF-A0A3B0Z4P7-F1
#
_cell.length_a   1.000
_cell.length_b   1.000
_cell.length_c   1.000
_cell.angle_alpha   90.00
_cell.angle_beta   90.00
_cell.angle_gamma   90.00
#
_symmetry.space_group_name_H-M   'P 1'
#
loop_
_entity.id
_entity.type
_entity.pdbx_description
1 polymer ?
#
loop_
_entity_poly.entity_id
_entity_poly.type
_entity_poly.pdbx_seq_one_letter_code
_entity_poly.pdbx_strand_id
1 'polypeptide(L)'
;MTYRIVDDCVNCWACEALCPSDAIYEARPHFIIAAKKCTECEGEYADPQCVSICPVEGAILNAFGEPANPPGSLTGVQRENMAGRHQRLACQAQVLGDVTVKPA
;
A
#
# COMPACT_ATOMS: atom_id res chain seq x y z
N MET A 1 -13.44 -10.44 -12.50
CA MET A 1 -14.14 -9.32 -11.83
C MET A 1 -13.23 -8.10 -12.04
N THR A 2 -13.47 -6.90 -11.51
CA THR A 2 -12.49 -5.80 -11.72
C THR A 2 -12.59 -4.72 -10.64
N TYR A 3 -11.46 -4.07 -10.37
CA TYR A 3 -11.41 -2.88 -9.53
C TYR A 3 -11.79 -1.62 -10.33
N ARG A 4 -12.27 -0.60 -9.63
CA ARG A 4 -12.51 0.73 -10.20
C ARG A 4 -12.04 1.83 -9.25
N ILE A 5 -11.53 2.91 -9.81
CA ILE A 5 -11.20 4.15 -9.08
C ILE A 5 -12.43 5.06 -9.11
N VAL A 6 -12.78 5.67 -7.98
CA VAL A 6 -13.88 6.64 -7.85
C VAL A 6 -13.38 8.06 -7.60
N ASP A 7 -14.32 8.99 -7.45
CA ASP A 7 -14.10 10.44 -7.35
C ASP A 7 -13.34 10.90 -6.11
N ASP A 8 -13.20 10.04 -5.10
CA ASP A 8 -12.31 10.28 -3.95
C ASP A 8 -10.80 10.28 -4.34
N CYS A 9 -10.45 9.85 -5.55
CA CYS A 9 -9.08 9.87 -6.03
C CYS A 9 -8.50 11.30 -6.12
N VAL A 10 -7.35 11.51 -5.46
CA VAL A 10 -6.66 12.81 -5.40
C VAL A 10 -5.58 13.01 -6.47
N ASN A 11 -5.56 12.19 -7.52
CA ASN A 11 -4.58 12.29 -8.63
C ASN A 11 -3.11 12.31 -8.14
N CYS A 12 -2.74 11.41 -7.23
CA CYS A 12 -1.37 11.35 -6.65
C CYS A 12 -0.36 10.55 -7.47
N TRP A 13 -0.75 9.94 -8.60
CA TRP A 13 0.10 9.14 -9.50
C TRP A 13 0.70 7.85 -8.91
N ALA A 14 0.47 7.54 -7.63
CA ALA A 14 1.15 6.43 -6.96
C ALA A 14 0.82 5.03 -7.52
N CYS A 15 -0.38 4.83 -8.06
CA CYS A 15 -0.85 3.51 -8.49
C CYS A 15 -0.55 3.17 -9.95
N GLU A 16 -0.30 4.16 -10.81
CA GLU A 16 -0.16 3.96 -12.26
C GLU A 16 1.00 3.03 -12.59
N ALA A 17 2.20 3.36 -12.10
CA ALA A 17 3.42 2.59 -12.36
C ALA A 17 3.49 1.23 -11.62
N LEU A 18 2.56 0.96 -10.71
CA LEU A 18 2.53 -0.29 -9.93
C LEU A 18 1.56 -1.34 -10.49
N CYS A 19 0.75 -0.99 -11.49
CA CYS A 19 -0.18 -1.94 -12.09
C CYS A 19 0.56 -2.87 -13.07
N PRO A 20 0.72 -4.18 -12.78
CA PRO A 20 1.50 -5.09 -13.63
C PRO A 20 0.92 -5.27 -15.03
N SER A 21 -0.38 -5.02 -15.19
CA SER A 21 -1.11 -5.20 -16.44
C SER A 21 -1.32 -3.89 -17.23
N ASP A 22 -0.68 -2.79 -16.81
CA ASP A 22 -0.86 -1.44 -17.39
C ASP A 22 -2.34 -1.07 -17.58
N ALA A 23 -3.16 -1.42 -16.57
CA ALA A 23 -4.60 -1.18 -16.60
C ALA A 23 -4.97 0.22 -16.11
N ILE A 24 -4.09 0.89 -15.38
CA ILE A 24 -4.33 2.21 -14.79
C ILE A 24 -3.75 3.28 -15.69
N TYR A 25 -4.52 4.34 -15.94
CA TYR A 25 -4.06 5.48 -16.74
C TYR A 25 -4.72 6.78 -16.29
N GLU A 26 -4.02 7.89 -16.50
CA GLU A 26 -4.53 9.24 -16.23
C GLU A 26 -5.80 9.52 -17.06
N ALA A 27 -6.83 10.04 -16.39
CA ALA A 27 -8.03 10.57 -16.99
C ALA A 27 -8.58 11.72 -16.14
N ARG A 28 -9.63 12.38 -16.64
CA ARG A 28 -10.35 13.42 -15.89
C ARG A 28 -11.76 12.94 -15.55
N PRO A 29 -12.25 13.17 -14.32
CA PRO A 29 -11.64 13.95 -13.23
C PRO A 29 -10.58 13.21 -12.40
N HIS A 30 -10.48 11.89 -12.53
CA HIS A 30 -9.54 11.04 -11.80
C HIS A 30 -9.00 9.91 -12.68
N PHE A 31 -7.97 9.20 -12.20
CA PHE A 31 -7.44 7.98 -12.83
C PHE A 31 -8.53 6.92 -13.06
N ILE A 32 -8.37 6.11 -14.10
CA ILE A 32 -9.31 5.03 -14.46
C ILE A 32 -8.57 3.70 -14.56
N ILE A 33 -9.27 2.62 -14.19
CA ILE A 33 -8.83 1.25 -14.42
C ILE A 33 -9.55 0.69 -15.66
N ALA A 34 -8.81 0.30 -16.69
CA ALA A 34 -9.35 -0.44 -17.82
C ALA A 34 -9.76 -1.84 -17.38
N ALA A 35 -11.07 -2.06 -17.23
CA ALA A 35 -11.65 -3.35 -16.81
C ALA A 35 -11.15 -4.56 -17.60
N LYS A 36 -10.91 -4.38 -18.91
CA LYS A 36 -10.42 -5.45 -19.79
C LYS A 36 -8.95 -5.82 -19.59
N LYS A 37 -8.17 -4.95 -18.95
CA LYS A 37 -6.74 -5.16 -18.68
C LYS A 37 -6.47 -5.58 -17.25
N CYS A 38 -7.30 -5.16 -16.31
CA CYS A 38 -7.12 -5.46 -14.89
C CYS A 38 -7.15 -6.97 -14.63
N THR A 39 -6.02 -7.52 -14.17
CA THR A 39 -5.87 -8.92 -13.79
C THR A 39 -6.09 -9.17 -12.31
N GLU A 40 -6.53 -8.16 -11.56
CA GLU A 40 -6.62 -8.21 -10.08
C GLU A 40 -5.24 -8.51 -9.42
N CYS A 41 -4.15 -8.30 -10.16
CA CYS A 41 -2.77 -8.70 -9.84
C CYS A 41 -2.54 -10.22 -9.70
N GLU A 42 -3.52 -11.05 -10.06
CA GLU A 42 -3.40 -12.51 -9.98
C GLU A 42 -2.23 -13.02 -10.84
N GLY A 43 -1.43 -13.91 -10.25
CA GLY A 43 -0.26 -14.50 -10.90
C GLY A 43 1.02 -13.67 -10.84
N GLU A 44 0.94 -12.39 -10.46
CA GLU A 44 2.09 -11.47 -10.32
C GLU A 44 2.33 -11.12 -8.84
N TYR A 45 1.27 -10.78 -8.10
CA TYR A 45 1.33 -10.40 -6.69
C TYR A 45 0.23 -11.07 -5.88
N ALA A 46 0.48 -11.25 -4.58
CA ALA A 46 -0.53 -11.76 -3.64
C ALA A 46 -1.62 -10.73 -3.34
N ASP A 47 -1.25 -9.45 -3.32
CA ASP A 47 -2.13 -8.33 -2.99
C ASP A 47 -2.26 -7.36 -4.18
N PRO A 48 -3.43 -6.70 -4.35
CA PRO A 48 -3.63 -5.71 -5.41
C PRO A 48 -2.81 -4.45 -5.15
N GLN A 49 -1.77 -4.22 -5.97
CA GLN A 49 -0.78 -3.17 -5.74
C GLN A 49 -1.38 -1.75 -5.69
N CYS A 50 -2.38 -1.47 -6.53
CA CYS A 50 -3.05 -0.17 -6.54
C CYS A 50 -3.80 0.12 -5.23
N VAL A 51 -4.39 -0.90 -4.61
CA VAL A 51 -5.10 -0.80 -3.33
C VAL A 51 -4.11 -0.59 -2.20
N SER A 52 -3.01 -1.35 -2.20
CA SER A 52 -1.97 -1.27 -1.15
C SER A 52 -1.26 0.08 -1.10
N ILE A 53 -1.10 0.77 -2.23
CA ILE A 53 -0.42 2.07 -2.30
C ILE A 53 -1.36 3.27 -2.19
N CYS A 54 -2.67 3.08 -2.37
CA CYS A 54 -3.60 4.20 -2.47
C CYS A 54 -3.67 4.95 -1.13
N PRO A 55 -3.34 6.26 -1.09
CA PRO A 55 -3.34 7.03 0.15
C PRO A 55 -4.74 7.45 0.61
N VAL A 56 -5.78 7.15 -0.16
CA VAL A 56 -7.17 7.52 0.12
C VAL A 56 -8.00 6.26 0.28
N GLU A 57 -8.41 5.98 1.50
CA GLU A 57 -9.32 4.88 1.83
C GLU A 57 -10.65 5.08 1.08
N GLY A 58 -11.19 4.02 0.48
CA GLY A 58 -12.45 4.06 -0.28
C GLY A 58 -12.33 4.53 -1.73
N ALA A 59 -11.18 5.09 -2.14
CA ALA A 59 -11.01 5.57 -3.51
C ALA A 59 -10.93 4.45 -4.56
N ILE A 60 -10.70 3.20 -4.14
CA ILE A 60 -10.72 2.03 -5.01
C ILE A 60 -11.80 1.07 -4.53
N LEU A 61 -12.67 0.66 -5.45
CA LEU A 61 -13.76 -0.27 -5.18
C LEU A 61 -13.53 -1.59 -5.90
N ASN A 62 -13.88 -2.70 -5.25
CA ASN A 62 -13.89 -4.03 -5.85
C ASN A 62 -15.08 -4.18 -6.84
N ALA A 63 -15.24 -5.38 -7.41
CA ALA A 63 -16.29 -5.67 -8.36
C ALA A 63 -17.71 -5.63 -7.77
N PHE A 64 -17.84 -5.75 -6.46
CA PHE A 64 -19.10 -5.61 -5.72
C PHE A 64 -19.40 -4.15 -5.35
N GLY A 65 -18.50 -3.23 -5.65
CA GLY A 65 -18.61 -1.82 -5.31
C GLY A 65 -18.25 -1.50 -3.87
N GLU A 66 -17.57 -2.41 -3.18
CA GLU A 66 -17.11 -2.22 -1.81
C GLU A 66 -15.69 -1.64 -1.80
N PRO A 67 -15.34 -0.79 -0.82
CA PRO A 67 -13.98 -0.29 -0.62
C PRO A 67 -12.94 -1.41 -0.55
N ALA A 68 -11.99 -1.41 -1.49
CA ALA A 68 -10.88 -2.34 -1.51
C ALA A 68 -9.82 -1.99 -0.44
N ASN A 69 -9.64 -0.70 -0.16
CA ASN A 69 -8.94 -0.16 1.01
C ASN A 69 -9.97 0.50 1.94
N PRO A 70 -10.69 -0.25 2.80
CA PRO A 70 -11.77 0.29 3.62
C PRO A 70 -11.27 1.31 4.66
N PRO A 71 -12.17 2.18 5.17
CA PRO A 71 -11.83 3.09 6.25
C PRO A 71 -11.16 2.38 7.43
N GLY A 72 -10.01 2.90 7.87
CA GLY A 72 -9.17 2.27 8.90
C GLY A 72 -8.05 1.37 8.38
N SER A 73 -8.04 0.97 7.11
CA SER A 73 -6.98 0.11 6.54
C SER A 73 -5.58 0.73 6.56
N LEU A 74 -5.47 2.06 6.57
CA LEU A 74 -4.20 2.80 6.65
C LEU A 74 -3.76 3.12 8.09
N THR A 75 -4.62 2.86 9.08
CA THR A 75 -4.36 3.24 10.49
C THR A 75 -3.27 2.40 11.16
N GLY A 76 -2.84 1.30 10.53
CA GLY A 76 -1.80 0.38 11.04
C GLY A 76 -0.34 0.77 10.71
N VAL A 77 -0.07 1.63 9.72
CA VAL A 77 1.29 1.87 9.21
C VAL A 77 2.17 2.73 10.16
N GLN A 78 1.58 3.26 11.24
CA GLN A 78 2.21 4.27 12.11
C GLN A 78 2.55 3.80 13.54
N ARG A 79 2.31 2.55 13.94
CA ARG A 79 2.73 2.10 15.30
C ARG A 79 3.92 1.15 15.32
N GLU A 80 4.05 0.26 14.35
CA GLU A 80 5.17 -0.70 14.32
C GLU A 80 6.48 -0.06 13.82
N ASN A 81 6.42 1.06 13.09
CA ASN A 81 7.62 1.73 12.59
C ASN A 81 8.25 2.74 13.57
N MET A 82 7.53 3.15 14.63
CA MET A 82 8.11 3.90 15.76
C MET A 82 8.37 2.98 16.96
N ALA A 83 7.47 2.04 17.29
CA ALA A 83 7.72 1.08 18.38
C ALA A 83 8.73 -0.02 18.00
N GLY A 84 8.73 -0.47 16.74
CA GLY A 84 9.63 -1.51 16.23
C GLY A 84 11.06 -1.03 15.95
N ARG A 85 11.30 0.28 15.84
CA ARG A 85 12.66 0.83 15.82
C ARG A 85 13.27 0.80 17.23
N HIS A 86 12.46 1.09 18.26
CA HIS A 86 12.85 0.94 19.66
C HIS A 86 12.99 -0.53 20.08
N GLN A 87 12.15 -1.44 19.57
CA GLN A 87 12.30 -2.88 19.83
C GLN A 87 13.45 -3.53 19.06
N ARG A 88 13.77 -3.11 17.83
CA ARG A 88 14.99 -3.57 17.14
C ARG A 88 16.25 -3.05 17.81
N LEU A 89 16.27 -1.80 18.28
CA LEU A 89 17.37 -1.27 19.10
C LEU A 89 17.49 -1.99 20.45
N ALA A 90 16.38 -2.35 21.10
CA ALA A 90 16.38 -3.11 22.35
C ALA A 90 16.84 -4.57 22.16
N CYS A 91 16.44 -5.23 21.08
CA CYS A 91 16.92 -6.57 20.71
C CYS A 91 18.41 -6.52 20.31
N GLN A 92 18.86 -5.53 19.54
CA GLN A 92 20.28 -5.36 19.23
C GLN A 92 21.13 -5.10 20.49
N ALA A 93 20.61 -4.35 21.47
CA ALA A 93 21.28 -4.12 22.74
C ALA A 93 21.40 -5.39 23.60
N GLN A 94 20.46 -6.33 23.48
CA GLN A 94 20.54 -7.64 24.16
C GLN A 94 21.56 -8.58 23.51
N VAL A 95 21.79 -8.48 22.20
CA VAL A 95 22.82 -9.27 21.49
C VAL A 95 24.22 -8.63 21.61
N LEU A 96 24.29 -7.29 21.76
CA LEU A 96 25.54 -6.54 21.95
C LEU A 96 25.97 -6.40 23.42
N GLY A 97 25.18 -6.93 24.36
CA GLY A 97 25.46 -6.88 25.80
C GLY A 97 26.74 -7.60 26.25
N ASP A 98 27.37 -8.40 25.38
CA ASP A 98 28.62 -9.11 25.65
C ASP A 98 29.88 -8.44 25.06
N VAL A 99 29.76 -7.32 24.34
CA VAL A 99 30.94 -6.57 23.84
C VAL A 99 31.12 -5.29 24.66
N THR A 100 31.95 -5.37 25.69
CA THR A 100 32.45 -4.20 26.42
C THR A 100 33.25 -3.31 25.46
N VAL A 101 32.64 -2.26 24.92
CA VAL A 101 33.37 -1.19 24.24
C VAL A 101 33.92 -0.26 25.31
N LYS A 102 35.24 -0.33 25.51
CA LYS A 102 36.00 0.55 26.41
C LYS A 102 36.01 1.96 25.80
N PRO A 103 35.57 3.01 26.51
CA PRO A 103 35.62 4.37 25.98
C PRO A 103 37.07 4.85 25.88
N ALA A 104 37.37 5.57 24.80
CA ALA A 104 38.62 6.30 24.57
C ALA A 104 38.65 7.62 25.33
#